data_AF-A0A660QZA6-F1
#
_entry.id   AF-A0A660QZA6-F1
#
_cell.length_a   1.000
_cell.length_b   1.000
_cell.length_c   1.000
_cell.angle_alpha   90.00
_cell.angle_beta   90.00
_cell.angle_gamma   90.00
#
_symmetry.space_group_name_H-M   'P 1'
#
loop_
_entity.id
_entity.type
_entity.pdbx_description
1 polymer ?
#
loop_
_entity_poly.entity_id
_entity_poly.type
_entity_poly.pdbx_seq_one_letter_code
_entity_poly.pdbx_strand_id
1 'polypeptide(L)'
;SWHRIGDLSNGANQGITLHALELCAGIDDTKPEELKSIPRVPAPLSGIEVTGFPVLVPIVSSPGGSSLTRAKIDYSYTLSPLSFKLTSDKVLPTLSIRLGPFTKAEAEKHLKELEVEEGATKRIDQSGHYEGSDACWIWVEGMQNITQLEL
;
A
#
# COMPACT_ATOMS: atom_id res chain seq x y z
N SER A 1 -37.46 -20.84 -8.89
CA SER A 1 -36.35 -21.23 -8.01
C SER A 1 -35.52 -20.01 -7.66
N TRP A 2 -35.89 -19.16 -6.70
CA TRP A 2 -35.15 -17.94 -6.29
C TRP A 2 -33.61 -18.12 -6.38
N HIS A 3 -33.03 -17.60 -7.46
CA HIS A 3 -31.98 -18.28 -8.19
C HIS A 3 -30.61 -17.78 -7.72
N ARG A 4 -29.89 -18.58 -6.93
CA ARG A 4 -28.42 -18.72 -7.01
C ARG A 4 -27.60 -17.41 -7.09
N ILE A 5 -28.00 -16.32 -6.43
CA ILE A 5 -27.29 -15.03 -6.50
C ILE A 5 -25.86 -15.13 -5.92
N GLY A 6 -25.63 -16.07 -5.00
CA GLY A 6 -24.30 -16.38 -4.47
C GLY A 6 -23.50 -17.43 -5.25
N ASP A 7 -24.11 -18.12 -6.23
CA ASP A 7 -23.49 -19.22 -7.00
C ASP A 7 -23.28 -18.84 -8.48
N LEU A 8 -24.19 -18.03 -9.04
CA LEU A 8 -24.14 -17.43 -10.37
C LEU A 8 -24.07 -15.91 -10.24
N SER A 9 -22.99 -15.44 -9.62
CA SER A 9 -22.72 -14.00 -9.47
C SER A 9 -22.57 -13.35 -10.85
N ASN A 10 -23.05 -12.12 -11.00
CA ASN A 10 -22.82 -11.29 -12.18
C ASN A 10 -21.75 -10.22 -11.86
N GLY A 11 -21.25 -9.52 -12.88
CA GLY A 11 -20.21 -8.50 -12.67
C GLY A 11 -20.61 -7.39 -11.69
N ALA A 12 -21.91 -7.10 -11.53
CA ALA A 12 -22.38 -6.10 -10.57
C ALA A 12 -22.20 -6.53 -9.11
N ASN A 13 -22.42 -7.80 -8.81
CA ASN A 13 -22.19 -8.36 -7.46
C ASN A 13 -20.69 -8.50 -7.15
N GLN A 14 -19.86 -8.74 -8.16
CA GLN A 14 -18.41 -8.83 -8.01
C GLN A 14 -17.76 -7.46 -7.78
N GLY A 15 -18.34 -6.37 -8.29
CA GLY A 15 -17.77 -5.02 -8.20
C GLY A 15 -17.50 -4.57 -6.77
N ILE A 16 -18.43 -4.80 -5.83
CA ILE A 16 -18.23 -4.42 -4.42
C ILE A 16 -17.09 -5.21 -3.79
N THR A 17 -17.00 -6.52 -4.07
CA THR A 17 -15.92 -7.37 -3.58
C THR A 17 -14.58 -6.94 -4.15
N LEU A 18 -14.51 -6.65 -5.46
CA LEU A 18 -13.29 -6.16 -6.11
C LEU A 18 -12.84 -4.82 -5.52
N HIS A 19 -13.75 -3.87 -5.34
CA HIS A 19 -13.41 -2.61 -4.68
C HIS A 19 -12.94 -2.79 -3.24
N ALA A 20 -13.53 -3.72 -2.48
CA ALA A 20 -13.04 -4.03 -1.14
C ALA A 20 -11.60 -4.57 -1.18
N LEU A 21 -11.27 -5.45 -2.15
CA LEU A 21 -9.92 -5.97 -2.35
C LEU A 21 -8.94 -4.87 -2.79
N GLU A 22 -9.32 -4.00 -3.72
CA GLU A 22 -8.53 -2.84 -4.15
C GLU A 22 -8.26 -1.88 -2.98
N LEU A 23 -9.27 -1.64 -2.13
CA LEU A 23 -9.12 -0.83 -0.93
C LEU A 23 -8.17 -1.46 0.09
N CYS A 24 -8.16 -2.80 0.20
CA CYS A 24 -7.21 -3.52 1.06
C CYS A 24 -5.79 -3.46 0.50
N ALA A 25 -5.64 -3.67 -0.81
CA ALA A 25 -4.36 -3.54 -1.52
C ALA A 25 -3.79 -2.13 -1.37
N GLY A 26 -4.64 -1.11 -1.32
CA GLY A 26 -4.26 0.22 -0.84
C GLY A 26 -3.25 0.94 -1.73
N ILE A 27 -3.20 0.61 -3.01
CA ILE A 27 -2.29 1.24 -3.97
C ILE A 27 -2.96 2.49 -4.55
N ASP A 28 -2.27 3.62 -4.49
CA ASP A 28 -2.68 4.88 -5.09
C ASP A 28 -1.62 5.33 -6.08
N ASP A 29 -1.92 5.16 -7.36
CA ASP A 29 -1.11 5.54 -8.52
C ASP A 29 -1.72 6.73 -9.29
N THR A 30 -2.60 7.51 -8.65
CA THR A 30 -3.22 8.70 -9.26
C THR A 30 -2.19 9.74 -9.76
N LYS A 31 -1.00 9.71 -9.16
CA LYS A 31 0.22 10.38 -9.63
C LYS A 31 1.32 9.33 -9.88
N PRO A 32 1.53 8.90 -11.13
CA PRO A 32 2.48 7.84 -11.46
C PRO A 32 3.93 8.09 -10.99
N GLU A 33 4.32 9.35 -10.82
CA GLU A 33 5.62 9.78 -10.30
C GLU A 33 5.76 9.69 -8.76
N GLU A 34 4.64 9.59 -8.05
CA GLU A 34 4.50 9.62 -6.58
C GLU A 34 3.58 8.48 -6.11
N LEU A 35 3.99 7.22 -6.33
CA LEU A 35 3.20 6.05 -5.93
C LEU A 35 3.04 6.00 -4.41
N LYS A 36 1.84 5.67 -3.93
CA LYS A 36 1.59 5.42 -2.51
C LYS A 36 1.09 4.00 -2.27
N SER A 37 1.66 3.34 -1.27
CA SER A 37 1.15 2.10 -0.71
C SER A 37 0.55 2.36 0.67
N ILE A 38 -0.74 2.09 0.79
CA ILE A 38 -1.56 2.35 1.97
C ILE A 38 -2.28 1.04 2.34
N PRO A 39 -1.52 -0.03 2.65
CA PRO A 39 -2.10 -1.34 2.91
C PRO A 39 -3.13 -1.24 4.04
N ARG A 40 -4.32 -1.83 3.84
CA ARG A 40 -5.36 -1.90 4.86
C ARG A 40 -5.62 -3.36 5.19
N VAL A 41 -5.22 -3.77 6.39
CA VAL A 41 -5.44 -5.13 6.90
C VAL A 41 -6.77 -5.15 7.66
N PRO A 42 -7.82 -5.83 7.14
CA PRO A 42 -9.08 -5.93 7.86
C PRO A 42 -8.92 -6.78 9.12
N ALA A 43 -9.51 -6.36 10.24
CA ALA A 43 -9.58 -7.21 11.43
C ALA A 43 -10.38 -8.50 11.13
N PRO A 44 -9.99 -9.66 11.68
CA PRO A 44 -8.90 -9.89 12.63
C PRO A 44 -7.58 -10.34 11.98
N LEU A 45 -7.35 -10.04 10.70
CA LEU A 45 -6.15 -10.47 9.99
C LEU A 45 -4.90 -9.75 10.52
N SER A 46 -3.76 -10.42 10.46
CA SER A 46 -2.46 -9.89 10.90
C SER A 46 -1.62 -9.30 9.77
N GLY A 47 -2.04 -9.50 8.52
CA GLY A 47 -1.32 -9.03 7.35
C GLY A 47 -2.07 -9.28 6.04
N ILE A 48 -1.47 -8.82 4.95
CA ILE A 48 -1.95 -9.01 3.59
C ILE A 48 -0.78 -9.29 2.65
N GLU A 49 -1.05 -10.08 1.62
CA GLU A 49 -0.14 -10.30 0.49
C GLU A 49 -0.87 -9.89 -0.79
N VAL A 50 -0.18 -9.11 -1.61
CA VAL A 50 -0.66 -8.62 -2.89
C VAL A 50 0.33 -9.04 -3.95
N THR A 51 -0.17 -9.63 -5.05
CA THR A 51 0.67 -10.14 -6.13
C THR A 51 0.16 -9.64 -7.48
N GLY A 52 1.08 -9.22 -8.33
CA GLY A 52 0.87 -8.79 -9.70
C GLY A 52 0.01 -7.54 -9.83
N PHE A 53 -0.06 -6.68 -8.80
CA PHE A 53 -0.94 -5.52 -8.83
C PHE A 53 -0.45 -4.52 -9.89
N PRO A 54 -1.29 -4.17 -10.87
CA PRO A 54 -0.87 -3.27 -11.93
C PRO A 54 -0.85 -1.82 -11.44
N VAL A 55 0.23 -1.10 -11.74
CA VAL A 55 0.35 0.34 -11.49
C VAL A 55 0.89 1.06 -12.71
N LEU A 56 0.59 2.35 -12.85
CA LEU A 56 1.20 3.21 -13.87
C LEU A 56 2.50 3.83 -13.36
N VAL A 57 3.53 3.80 -14.20
CA VAL A 57 4.82 4.48 -13.94
C VAL A 57 5.30 5.25 -15.19
N PRO A 58 6.02 6.37 -15.02
CA PRO A 58 6.62 7.11 -16.13
C PRO A 58 7.67 6.29 -16.90
N ILE A 59 7.74 6.49 -18.21
CA ILE A 59 8.84 5.99 -19.05
C ILE A 59 10.02 6.96 -18.95
N VAL A 60 11.10 6.51 -18.30
CA VAL A 60 12.30 7.32 -18.02
C VAL A 60 13.00 7.83 -19.30
N SER A 61 12.82 7.15 -20.43
CA SER A 61 13.51 7.44 -21.70
C SER A 61 12.77 8.36 -22.67
N SER A 62 11.62 8.93 -22.31
CA SER A 62 10.82 9.75 -23.23
C SER A 62 11.14 11.26 -23.08
N PRO A 63 11.79 11.91 -24.07
CA PRO A 63 11.96 13.36 -24.08
C PRO A 63 10.57 14.01 -24.15
N GLY A 64 10.22 14.86 -23.19
CA GLY A 64 8.90 15.50 -23.11
C GLY A 64 7.93 14.89 -22.08
N GLY A 65 8.33 13.85 -21.35
CA GLY A 65 7.86 13.61 -19.98
C GLY A 65 6.38 13.26 -19.76
N SER A 66 5.74 12.46 -20.62
CA SER A 66 4.32 12.11 -20.41
C SER A 66 3.88 10.69 -20.79
N SER A 67 4.79 9.84 -21.25
CA SER A 67 4.43 8.46 -21.56
C SER A 67 4.45 7.59 -20.31
N LEU A 68 3.34 6.89 -20.06
CA LEU A 68 3.19 5.95 -18.97
C LEU A 68 3.34 4.52 -19.46
N THR A 69 3.81 3.65 -18.58
CA THR A 69 3.84 2.21 -18.80
C THR A 69 3.31 1.49 -17.56
N ARG A 70 2.82 0.27 -17.75
CA ARG A 70 2.35 -0.56 -16.63
C ARG A 70 3.53 -1.25 -15.97
N ALA A 71 3.65 -1.13 -14.65
CA ALA A 71 4.47 -1.98 -13.80
C ALA A 71 3.58 -2.97 -13.03
N LYS A 72 4.16 -4.05 -12.54
CA LYS A 72 3.55 -4.98 -11.60
C LYS A 72 4.28 -4.90 -10.29
N ILE A 73 3.53 -4.78 -9.20
CA ILE A 73 4.05 -4.82 -7.85
C ILE A 73 3.54 -6.04 -7.10
N ASP A 74 4.44 -6.66 -6.36
CA ASP A 74 4.14 -7.65 -5.34
C ASP A 74 4.52 -7.04 -4.00
N TYR A 75 3.70 -7.20 -2.98
CA TYR A 75 4.09 -6.81 -1.63
C TYR A 75 3.47 -7.71 -0.55
N SER A 76 4.16 -7.81 0.58
CA SER A 76 3.65 -8.43 1.80
C SER A 76 3.73 -7.43 2.95
N TYR A 77 2.66 -7.34 3.74
CA TYR A 77 2.59 -6.45 4.90
C TYR A 77 2.04 -7.19 6.12
N THR A 78 2.73 -7.08 7.25
CA THR A 78 2.29 -7.62 8.55
C THR A 78 2.32 -6.54 9.63
N LEU A 79 1.33 -6.56 10.54
CA LEU A 79 1.21 -5.61 11.65
C LEU A 79 2.06 -5.99 12.87
N SER A 80 2.23 -7.30 13.12
CA SER A 80 2.98 -7.81 14.27
C SER A 80 3.58 -9.20 13.98
N PRO A 81 4.91 -9.33 13.88
CA PRO A 81 5.88 -8.22 13.84
C PRO A 81 5.60 -7.31 12.65
N LEU A 82 5.91 -6.01 12.81
CA LEU A 82 5.81 -5.05 11.70
C LEU A 82 6.80 -5.47 10.61
N SER A 83 6.31 -5.69 9.40
CA SER A 83 7.17 -5.91 8.23
C SER A 83 6.46 -5.46 6.97
N PHE A 84 7.20 -4.82 6.07
CA PHE A 84 6.73 -4.50 4.73
C PHE A 84 7.79 -4.86 3.70
N LYS A 85 7.41 -5.68 2.72
CA LYS A 85 8.29 -6.04 1.60
C LYS A 85 7.59 -5.73 0.30
N LEU A 86 8.27 -5.10 -0.64
CA LEU A 86 7.73 -4.81 -1.96
C LEU A 86 8.77 -5.14 -3.03
N THR A 87 8.31 -5.70 -4.15
CA THR A 87 9.08 -5.85 -5.38
C THR A 87 8.28 -5.32 -6.56
N SER A 88 8.97 -4.76 -7.53
CA SER A 88 8.38 -4.23 -8.76
C SER A 88 9.17 -4.69 -9.98
N ASP A 89 8.47 -5.03 -11.05
CA ASP A 89 9.10 -5.40 -12.33
C ASP A 89 9.71 -4.21 -13.10
N LYS A 90 9.44 -2.98 -12.62
CA LYS A 90 10.00 -1.72 -13.13
C LYS A 90 10.36 -0.78 -11.99
N VAL A 91 11.24 0.17 -12.28
CA VAL A 91 11.63 1.22 -11.33
C VAL A 91 10.42 2.10 -10.99
N LEU A 92 10.10 2.19 -9.71
CA LEU A 92 9.15 3.14 -9.15
C LEU A 92 9.90 4.44 -8.84
N PRO A 93 9.55 5.59 -9.45
CA PRO A 93 10.34 6.82 -9.29
C PRO A 93 10.38 7.32 -7.85
N THR A 94 9.20 7.45 -7.24
CA THR A 94 9.04 7.80 -5.83
C THR A 94 7.97 6.92 -5.21
N LEU A 95 8.23 6.41 -4.00
CA LEU A 95 7.31 5.60 -3.22
C LEU A 95 7.09 6.25 -1.85
N SER A 96 5.84 6.31 -1.42
CA SER A 96 5.48 6.58 -0.02
C SER A 96 4.64 5.44 0.52
N ILE A 97 4.82 5.10 1.79
CA ILE A 97 4.11 3.99 2.44
C ILE A 97 3.46 4.51 3.72
N ARG A 98 2.21 4.08 3.97
CA ARG A 98 1.53 4.30 5.25
C ARG A 98 1.30 2.98 5.98
N LEU A 99 1.96 2.81 7.11
CA LEU A 99 1.87 1.65 7.99
C LEU A 99 0.94 1.95 9.17
N GLY A 100 0.26 0.93 9.66
CA GLY A 100 -0.73 0.99 10.74
C GLY A 100 -2.05 0.30 10.36
N PRO A 101 -3.13 0.56 11.12
CA PRO A 101 -3.18 1.49 12.26
C PRO A 101 -2.43 0.97 13.49
N PHE A 102 -2.03 1.89 14.36
CA PHE A 102 -1.36 1.62 15.63
C PHE A 102 -1.97 2.47 16.75
N THR A 103 -1.77 2.05 17.99
CA THR A 103 -1.83 2.98 19.14
C THR A 103 -0.67 3.97 19.06
N LYS A 104 -0.77 5.10 19.79
CA LYS A 104 0.31 6.09 19.85
C LYS A 104 1.65 5.51 20.32
N ALA A 105 1.62 4.64 21.33
CA ALA A 105 2.81 4.03 21.89
C ALA A 105 3.49 3.07 20.90
N GLU A 106 2.71 2.26 20.18
CA GLU A 106 3.21 1.38 19.11
C GLU A 106 3.79 2.19 17.96
N ALA A 107 3.10 3.25 17.52
CA ALA A 107 3.58 4.11 16.45
C ALA A 107 4.93 4.77 16.82
N GLU A 108 5.06 5.30 18.04
CA GLU A 108 6.31 5.90 18.52
C GLU A 108 7.44 4.89 18.65
N LYS A 109 7.13 3.64 19.03
CA LYS A 109 8.11 2.55 19.08
C LYS A 109 8.58 2.18 17.68
N HIS A 110 7.65 1.85 16.79
CA HIS A 110 7.96 1.47 15.42
C HIS A 110 8.67 2.57 14.65
N LEU A 111 8.30 3.85 14.83
CA LEU A 111 8.98 4.97 14.18
C LEU A 111 10.48 5.04 14.53
N LYS A 112 10.85 4.69 15.77
CA LYS A 112 12.24 4.68 16.25
C LYS A 112 13.02 3.47 15.75
N GLU A 113 12.36 2.32 15.63
CA GLU A 113 12.97 1.04 15.25
C GLU A 113 13.08 0.84 13.75
N LEU A 114 12.18 1.46 12.97
CA LEU A 114 12.21 1.37 11.52
C LEU A 114 13.54 1.95 11.01
N GLU A 115 14.16 1.30 10.04
CA GLU A 115 15.25 1.85 9.24
C GLU A 115 14.69 2.25 7.88
N VAL A 116 15.17 3.35 7.28
CA VAL A 116 14.75 3.76 5.93
C VAL A 116 15.96 4.21 5.15
N GLU A 117 15.84 4.17 3.82
CA GLU A 117 16.87 4.62 2.90
C GLU A 117 17.23 6.10 3.08
N GLU A 118 18.45 6.45 2.70
CA GLU A 118 18.92 7.83 2.73
C GLU A 118 18.05 8.73 1.86
N GLY A 119 17.58 9.85 2.42
CA GLY A 119 16.67 10.78 1.76
C GLY A 119 15.18 10.54 2.01
N ALA A 120 14.79 9.37 2.52
CA ALA A 120 13.41 9.13 2.97
C ALA A 120 13.13 9.80 4.32
N THR A 121 11.89 10.25 4.52
CA THR A 121 11.43 10.84 5.79
C THR A 121 10.40 9.94 6.45
N LYS A 122 10.28 10.06 7.78
CA LYS A 122 9.27 9.36 8.56
C LYS A 122 8.48 10.33 9.42
N ARG A 123 7.17 10.13 9.50
CA ARG A 123 6.31 10.91 10.41
C ARG A 123 5.14 10.08 10.92
N ILE A 124 4.63 10.46 12.08
CA ILE A 124 3.35 9.95 12.59
C ILE A 124 2.23 10.87 12.12
N ASP A 125 1.13 10.26 11.70
CA ASP A 125 -0.12 10.92 11.36
C ASP A 125 -1.25 10.32 12.20
N GLN A 126 -2.26 11.11 12.54
CA GLN A 126 -3.38 10.68 13.38
C GLN A 126 -4.68 10.83 12.62
N SER A 127 -5.39 9.73 12.39
CA SER A 127 -6.70 9.74 11.75
C SER A 127 -7.48 8.46 12.01
N GLY A 128 -8.74 8.60 12.41
CA GLY A 128 -9.64 7.47 12.69
C GLY A 128 -9.48 6.93 14.12
N HIS A 129 -9.99 5.72 14.35
CA HIS A 129 -9.98 5.08 15.67
C HIS A 129 -9.44 3.65 15.57
N TYR A 130 -8.64 3.25 16.55
CA TYR A 130 -8.07 1.91 16.68
C TYR A 130 -8.07 1.51 18.16
N GLU A 131 -8.61 0.33 18.46
CA GLU A 131 -8.71 -0.22 19.83
C GLU A 131 -9.29 0.75 20.88
N GLY A 132 -10.29 1.57 20.47
CA GLY A 132 -10.95 2.53 21.36
C GLY A 132 -10.16 3.82 21.62
N SER A 133 -9.08 4.05 20.88
CA SER A 133 -8.27 5.27 20.94
C SER A 133 -8.05 5.86 19.53
N ASP A 134 -7.41 7.03 19.44
CA ASP A 134 -7.03 7.63 18.15
C ASP A 134 -6.06 6.71 17.39
N ALA A 135 -6.41 6.39 16.14
CA ALA A 135 -5.53 5.59 15.29
C ALA A 135 -4.34 6.44 14.81
N CYS A 136 -3.15 5.91 15.04
CA CYS A 136 -1.89 6.47 14.57
C CYS A 136 -1.37 5.68 13.36
N TRP A 137 -0.74 6.38 12.44
CA TRP A 137 -0.17 5.83 11.21
C TRP A 137 1.26 6.31 11.07
N ILE A 138 2.15 5.46 10.58
CA ILE A 138 3.52 5.83 10.23
C ILE A 138 3.58 6.02 8.73
N TRP A 139 3.96 7.22 8.30
CA TRP A 139 4.30 7.51 6.92
C TRP A 139 5.82 7.36 6.75
N VAL A 140 6.23 6.65 5.71
CA VAL A 140 7.58 6.66 5.16
C VAL A 140 7.49 7.27 3.77
N GLU A 141 8.13 8.39 3.53
CA GLU A 141 7.90 9.23 2.34
C GLU A 141 9.22 9.52 1.61
N GLY A 142 9.12 9.69 0.29
CA GLY A 142 10.26 10.14 -0.53
C GLY A 142 11.31 9.08 -0.84
N MET A 143 11.00 7.79 -0.72
CA MET A 143 11.87 6.71 -1.19
C MET A 143 11.95 6.74 -2.71
N GLN A 144 13.14 6.60 -3.31
CA GLN A 144 13.34 6.85 -4.74
C GLN A 144 13.89 5.63 -5.48
N ASN A 145 13.52 5.49 -6.75
CA ASN A 145 14.05 4.49 -7.67
C ASN A 145 13.89 3.03 -7.18
N ILE A 146 12.72 2.72 -6.63
CA ILE A 146 12.45 1.45 -5.97
C ILE A 146 12.15 0.34 -6.99
N THR A 147 12.88 -0.76 -6.89
CA THR A 147 12.52 -2.04 -7.53
C THR A 147 12.32 -3.15 -6.49
N GLN A 148 12.94 -2.99 -5.32
CA GLN A 148 12.76 -3.82 -4.16
C GLN A 148 12.87 -2.95 -2.92
N LEU A 149 12.10 -3.26 -1.89
CA LEU A 149 12.12 -2.59 -0.59
C LEU A 149 11.81 -3.60 0.51
N GLU A 150 12.50 -3.48 1.64
CA GLU A 150 12.22 -4.21 2.88
C GLU A 150 12.33 -3.24 4.06
N LEU A 151 11.26 -3.17 4.85
CA LEU A 151 11.12 -2.36 6.06
C LEU A 151 10.66 -3.22 7.24
#